data_AF-A0A651HG65-F1
#
_entry.id   AF-A0A651HG65-F1
#
_cell.length_a   1.000
_cell.length_b   1.000
_cell.length_c   1.000
_cell.angle_alpha   90.00
_cell.angle_beta   90.00
_cell.angle_gamma   90.00
#
_symmetry.space_group_name_H-M   'P 1'
#
loop_
_entity.id
_entity.type
_entity.pdbx_description
1 polymer ?
#
loop_
_entity_poly.entity_id
_entity_poly.type
_entity_poly.pdbx_seq_one_letter_code
_entity_poly.pdbx_strand_id
1 'polypeptide(L)'
;MRTFQDEDGQRWVASVGFRPGRDYQGRYFFVVRREEEAAGDTGDGFSEGGALSLPEIRWNSEKTARRTLETMSEVELRRRLRSARGRVPASE
;
A
#
# COMPACT_ATOMS: atom_id res chain seq x y z
N MET A 1 4.31 4.21 -7.91
CA MET A 1 3.37 3.07 -7.88
C MET A 1 4.12 1.89 -8.46
N ARG A 2 3.90 0.67 -7.96
CA ARG A 2 4.56 -0.53 -8.50
C ARG A 2 3.59 -1.71 -8.48
N THR A 3 3.44 -2.36 -9.64
CA THR A 3 2.60 -3.56 -9.78
C THR A 3 3.42 -4.81 -9.52
N PHE A 4 2.81 -5.83 -8.93
CA PHE A 4 3.40 -7.14 -8.69
C PHE A 4 2.32 -8.22 -8.63
N GLN A 5 2.72 -9.48 -8.73
CA GLN A 5 1.83 -10.63 -8.56
C GLN A 5 2.10 -11.31 -7.22
N ASP A 6 1.07 -11.77 -6.52
CA ASP A 6 1.23 -12.62 -5.33
C ASP A 6 1.49 -14.08 -5.69
N GLU A 7 1.48 -14.96 -4.68
CA GLU A 7 1.71 -16.40 -4.84
C GLU A 7 0.56 -17.15 -5.53
N ASP A 8 -0.65 -16.58 -5.50
CA ASP A 8 -1.84 -17.10 -6.17
C ASP A 8 -2.00 -16.56 -7.61
N GLY A 9 -1.08 -15.70 -8.06
CA GLY A 9 -1.13 -15.02 -9.36
C GLY A 9 -2.06 -13.79 -9.39
N GLN A 10 -2.62 -13.37 -8.24
CA GLN A 10 -3.41 -12.15 -8.16
C GLN A 10 -2.49 -10.93 -8.34
N ARG A 11 -2.93 -9.98 -9.16
CA ARG A 11 -2.21 -8.72 -9.39
C ARG A 11 -2.56 -7.67 -8.35
N TRP A 12 -1.52 -7.03 -7.84
CA TRP A 12 -1.58 -6.02 -6.80
C TRP A 12 -0.79 -4.78 -7.23
N VAL A 13 -1.29 -3.62 -6.80
CA VAL A 13 -0.66 -2.32 -6.98
C VAL A 13 -0.22 -1.82 -5.62
N ALA A 14 1.10 -1.73 -5.43
CA ALA A 14 1.69 -1.05 -4.29
C ALA A 14 1.81 0.46 -4.57
N SER A 15 1.40 1.27 -3.61
CA SER A 15 1.39 2.73 -3.70
C SER A 15 1.74 3.35 -2.34
N VAL A 16 1.89 4.67 -2.36
CA VAL A 16 2.15 5.45 -1.14
C VAL A 16 0.86 6.17 -0.80
N GLY A 17 0.31 5.85 0.37
CA GLY A 17 -0.78 6.58 1.01
C GLY A 17 -0.30 7.88 1.62
N PHE A 18 -1.15 8.91 1.59
CA PHE A 18 -0.93 10.16 2.30
C PHE A 18 -2.04 10.38 3.33
N ARG A 19 -1.65 10.66 4.58
CA ARG A 19 -2.58 11.05 5.64
C ARG A 19 -2.27 12.49 6.05
N PRO A 20 -3.19 13.44 5.84
CA PRO A 20 -3.03 14.80 6.37
C PRO A 20 -3.08 14.73 7.90
N GLY A 21 -2.07 15.30 8.57
CA GLY A 21 -1.95 15.31 10.03
C GLY A 21 -1.04 16.44 10.49
N ARG A 22 -1.33 17.00 11.67
CA ARG A 22 -0.57 18.13 12.25
C ARG A 22 0.85 17.72 12.60
N ASP A 23 1.03 16.46 13.01
CA ASP A 23 2.33 15.85 13.24
C ASP A 23 3.01 15.50 11.90
N TYR A 24 4.25 15.96 11.74
CA TYR A 24 5.04 15.74 10.53
C TYR A 24 5.52 14.29 10.37
N GLN A 25 5.40 13.48 11.42
CA GLN A 25 5.92 12.12 11.43
C GLN A 25 4.96 11.14 10.76
N GLY A 26 5.43 10.53 9.67
CA GLY A 26 4.71 9.41 9.04
C GLY A 26 3.46 9.78 8.24
N ARG A 27 3.44 10.96 7.61
CA ARG A 27 2.37 11.38 6.69
C ARG A 27 2.24 10.47 5.47
N TYR A 28 3.33 9.81 5.09
CA TYR A 28 3.34 8.86 4.00
C TYR A 28 3.42 7.45 4.55
N PHE A 29 2.57 6.55 4.04
CA PHE A 29 2.50 5.16 4.47
C PHE A 29 2.35 4.22 3.29
N PHE A 30 2.67 2.95 3.48
CA PHE A 30 2.56 1.97 2.42
C PHE A 30 1.11 1.52 2.27
N VAL A 31 0.64 1.43 1.02
CA VAL A 31 -0.68 0.92 0.68
C VAL A 31 -0.57 -0.11 -0.44
N VAL A 32 -1.43 -1.12 -0.39
CA VAL A 32 -1.54 -2.14 -1.43
C VAL A 32 -3.03 -2.38 -1.73
N ARG A 33 -3.36 -2.51 -3.01
CA ARG A 33 -4.73 -2.76 -3.50
C ARG A 33 -4.70 -3.69 -4.69
N ARG A 34 -5.79 -4.42 -4.99
CA ARG A 34 -5.83 -5.23 -6.21
C ARG A 34 -5.80 -4.32 -7.43
N GLU A 35 -5.21 -4.80 -8.52
CA GLU A 35 -5.13 -4.03 -9.78
C GLU A 35 -6.51 -3.64 -10.30
N GLU A 36 -7.49 -4.55 -10.20
CA GLU A 36 -8.87 -4.32 -10.64
C GLU A 36 -9.55 -3.19 -9.85
N GLU A 37 -9.33 -3.15 -8.53
CA GLU A 37 -9.84 -2.10 -7.65
C GLU A 37 -9.11 -0.77 -7.87
N ALA A 38 -7.81 -0.82 -8.18
CA ALA A 38 -7.00 0.35 -8.48
C ALA A 38 -7.39 1.01 -9.82
N ALA A 39 -7.89 0.25 -10.78
CA ALA A 39 -8.29 0.75 -12.09
C ALA A 39 -9.63 1.51 -12.06
N GLY A 40 -10.51 1.19 -11.11
CA GLY A 40 -11.80 1.88 -10.92
C GLY A 40 -11.74 3.09 -9.97
N ASP A 41 -10.66 3.22 -9.19
CA ASP A 41 -10.46 4.27 -8.20
C ASP A 41 -9.60 5.40 -8.80
N THR A 42 -10.25 6.29 -9.58
CA THR A 42 -9.61 7.44 -10.25
C THR A 42 -9.40 8.65 -9.32
N GLY A 43 -9.79 8.54 -8.04
CA GLY A 43 -9.68 9.62 -7.05
C GLY A 43 -8.36 9.58 -6.27
N ASP A 44 -7.86 10.75 -5.88
CA ASP A 44 -6.73 10.91 -4.94
C ASP A 44 -6.99 10.33 -3.53
N GLY A 45 -8.21 9.82 -3.27
CA GLY A 45 -8.62 9.23 -2.02
C GLY A 45 -8.49 7.71 -2.06
N PHE A 46 -7.67 7.15 -1.16
CA PHE A 46 -7.62 5.72 -0.90
C PHE A 46 -8.97 5.26 -0.33
N SER A 47 -9.88 4.79 -1.19
CA SER A 47 -11.19 4.29 -0.78
C SER A 47 -11.02 3.10 0.20
N GLU A 48 -11.67 3.20 1.37
CA GLU A 48 -11.57 2.26 2.50
C GLU A 48 -11.99 0.81 2.19
N GLY A 49 -12.57 0.54 1.01
CA GLY A 49 -13.18 -0.76 0.67
C GLY A 49 -12.24 -1.87 0.21
N GLY A 50 -10.98 -1.57 -0.16
CA GLY A 50 -10.08 -2.58 -0.75
C GLY A 50 -8.58 -2.33 -0.58
N ALA A 51 -8.22 -1.20 0.04
CA ALA A 51 -6.84 -0.81 0.25
C ALA A 51 -6.29 -1.36 1.59
N LEU A 52 -5.29 -2.22 1.51
CA LEU A 52 -4.54 -2.70 2.66
C LEU A 52 -3.44 -1.70 3.01
N SER A 53 -3.60 -1.00 4.13
CA SER A 53 -2.59 -0.07 4.64
C SER A 53 -1.62 -0.75 5.62
N LEU A 54 -0.34 -0.41 5.53
CA LEU A 54 0.69 -0.85 6.46
C LEU A 54 1.21 0.36 7.24
N PRO A 55 0.52 0.76 8.32
CA PRO A 55 0.86 1.96 9.08
C PRO A 55 2.17 1.83 9.86
N GLU A 56 2.82 0.66 9.91
CA GLU A 56 4.18 0.50 10.47
C GLU A 56 5.26 1.06 9.53
N ILE A 57 4.97 1.07 8.23
CA ILE A 57 5.87 1.61 7.22
C ILE A 57 5.50 3.06 7.03
N ARG A 58 6.26 3.93 7.70
CA ARG A 58 6.04 5.37 7.69
C ARG A 58 7.22 6.09 7.08
N TRP A 59 6.93 7.09 6.27
CA TRP A 59 7.93 7.99 5.74
C TRP A 59 7.54 9.44 6.02
N ASN A 60 8.56 10.26 6.26
CA ASN A 60 8.40 11.70 6.49
C ASN A 60 8.29 12.50 5.19
N SER A 61 8.69 11.91 4.05
CA SER A 61 8.61 12.55 2.74
C SER A 61 8.11 11.60 1.66
N GLU A 62 7.37 12.16 0.71
CA GLU A 62 6.88 11.43 -0.47
C GLU A 62 8.04 10.86 -1.29
N LYS A 63 9.11 11.66 -1.44
CA LYS A 63 10.29 11.28 -2.24
C LYS A 63 10.93 10.02 -1.68
N THR A 64 11.12 9.94 -0.36
CA THR A 64 11.64 8.73 0.29
C THR A 64 10.69 7.57 0.09
N ALA A 65 9.39 7.76 0.35
CA ALA A 65 8.39 6.71 0.20
C ALA A 65 8.38 6.12 -1.21
N ARG A 66 8.37 6.98 -2.23
CA ARG A 66 8.37 6.60 -3.64
C ARG A 66 9.66 5.87 -4.02
N ARG A 67 10.82 6.41 -3.65
CA ARG A 67 12.11 5.76 -3.94
C ARG A 67 12.22 4.39 -3.29
N THR A 68 11.83 4.27 -2.02
CA THR A 68 11.81 3.00 -1.31
C THR A 68 10.87 2.00 -1.99
N LEU A 69 9.68 2.45 -2.39
CA LEU A 69 8.71 1.60 -3.10
C LEU A 69 9.24 1.12 -4.46
N GLU A 70 9.90 2.00 -5.21
CA GLU A 70 10.50 1.70 -6.52
C GLU A 70 11.64 0.68 -6.43
N THR A 71 12.45 0.73 -5.36
CA THR A 71 13.59 -0.18 -5.16
C THR A 71 13.24 -1.45 -4.38
N MET A 72 12.03 -1.55 -3.83
CA MET A 72 11.62 -2.72 -3.04
C MET A 72 11.60 -3.96 -3.94
N SER A 73 12.02 -5.13 -3.47
CA SER A 73 11.95 -6.34 -4.28
C SER A 73 10.52 -6.88 -4.35
N GLU A 74 10.20 -7.71 -5.34
CA GLU A 74 8.89 -8.38 -5.40
C GLU A 74 8.66 -9.30 -4.19
N VAL A 75 9.71 -10.00 -3.73
CA VAL A 75 9.67 -10.83 -2.52
C VAL A 75 9.26 -10.01 -1.29
N GLU A 76 9.86 -8.83 -1.13
CA GLU A 76 9.57 -7.92 -0.04
C GLU A 76 8.15 -7.30 -0.14
N LEU A 77 7.63 -7.10 -1.36
CA LEU A 77 6.24 -6.69 -1.58
C LEU A 77 5.26 -7.81 -1.19
N ARG A 78 5.51 -9.05 -1.62
CA ARG A 78 4.68 -10.22 -1.25
C ARG A 78 4.66 -10.44 0.27
N ARG A 79 5.81 -10.33 0.92
CA ARG A 79 5.91 -10.42 2.38
C ARG A 79 5.06 -9.37 3.09
N ARG A 80 5.09 -8.12 2.61
CA ARG A 80 4.28 -7.03 3.15
C ARG A 80 2.79 -7.25 2.89
N LEU A 81 2.42 -7.67 1.69
CA LEU A 81 1.03 -8.04 1.36
C LEU A 81 0.50 -9.11 2.32
N ARG A 82 1.27 -10.17 2.59
CA ARG A 82 0.87 -11.23 3.53
C ARG A 82 0.65 -10.68 4.94
N SER A 83 1.56 -9.83 5.43
CA SER A 83 1.43 -9.15 6.73
C SER A 83 0.16 -8.29 6.80
N ALA A 84 -0.17 -7.60 5.72
CA ALA A 84 -1.35 -6.73 5.65
C ALA A 84 -2.66 -7.50 5.57
N ARG A 85 -2.71 -8.59 4.77
CA ARG A 85 -3.86 -9.49 4.66
C ARG A 85 -4.19 -10.18 5.98
N GLY A 86 -3.17 -10.57 6.76
CA GLY A 86 -3.35 -11.15 8.09
C GLY A 86 -3.88 -10.18 9.16
N ARG A 87 -4.02 -8.89 8.84
CA ARG A 87 -4.52 -7.83 9.75
C ARG A 87 -5.89 -7.29 9.40
N VAL A 88 -6.44 -7.67 8.23
CA VAL A 88 -7.86 -7.42 7.98
C VAL A 88 -8.58 -8.27 9.02
N PRO A 89 -9.31 -7.68 10.00
CA PRO A 89 -10.19 -8.50 10.82
C PRO A 89 -11.08 -9.24 9.83
N ALA A 90 -11.20 -10.56 9.96
CA ALA A 90 -12.23 -11.27 9.24
C ALA A 90 -13.54 -10.54 9.57
N SER A 91 -14.06 -9.77 8.63
CA SER A 91 -15.37 -9.15 8.79
C SER A 91 -16.34 -10.32 8.82
N GLU A 92 -16.73 -10.74 10.03
CA GLU A 92 -17.90 -11.57 10.29
C GLU A 92 -19.18 -10.83 9.93
#